data_AF-A0A8C0VDA3-F1
#
_entry.id   AF-A0A8C0VDA3-F1
#
_cell.length_a   1.000
_cell.length_b   1.000
_cell.length_c   1.000
_cell.angle_alpha   90.00
_cell.angle_beta   90.00
_cell.angle_gamma   90.00
#
_symmetry.space_group_name_H-M   'P 1'
#
loop_
_entity.id
_entity.type
_entity.pdbx_description
1 polymer ?
#
loop_
_entity_poly.entity_id
_entity_poly.type
_entity_poly.pdbx_seq_one_letter_code
_entity_poly.pdbx_strand_id
1 'polypeptide(L)'
;PCPWLAPDGFSLPFQVNHLGHFLLTQLLLERLRSCAPSRVVMVASSAHCAGRLHPESLGRPPSGLFSTFQDYCDSKLANVLHARELATREQGTQVTCYAVHPGRSQLTLGPLLLPLAWLLFLDVSEGAQVVLDCATQDGLEPFSGRYFTDCGPQLPWPAGRDDRLARALWEGSERLVGLGPKMCVGVEWG
;
A
#
# COMPACT_ATOMS: atom_id res chain seq x y z
N PRO A 1 17.50 -18.49 -9.35
CA PRO A 1 17.36 -17.32 -8.45
C PRO A 1 16.34 -16.34 -9.04
N CYS A 2 15.30 -15.96 -8.28
CA CYS A 2 14.38 -14.91 -8.72
C CYS A 2 15.17 -13.58 -8.70
N PRO A 3 15.32 -12.86 -9.83
CA PRO A 3 16.17 -11.66 -9.89
C PRO A 3 15.62 -10.48 -9.06
N TRP A 4 14.40 -10.61 -8.52
CA TRP A 4 13.68 -9.57 -7.80
C TRP A 4 13.42 -9.95 -6.33
N LEU A 5 14.33 -10.70 -5.73
CA LEU A 5 14.29 -11.04 -4.31
C LEU A 5 15.20 -10.09 -3.52
N ALA A 6 14.66 -9.52 -2.45
CA ALA A 6 15.43 -8.71 -1.52
C ALA A 6 16.31 -9.57 -0.60
N PRO A 7 17.32 -8.97 0.08
CA PRO A 7 18.25 -9.71 0.95
C PRO A 7 17.56 -10.46 2.11
N ASP A 8 16.41 -10.00 2.56
CA ASP A 8 15.57 -10.59 3.61
C ASP A 8 14.58 -11.65 3.08
N GLY A 9 14.65 -11.97 1.79
CA GLY A 9 13.88 -13.07 1.18
C GLY A 9 12.48 -12.68 0.72
N PHE A 10 12.12 -11.39 0.75
CA PHE A 10 10.86 -10.90 0.21
C PHE A 10 10.94 -10.54 -1.26
N SER A 11 9.80 -10.55 -1.95
CA SER A 11 9.70 -9.97 -3.28
C SER A 11 9.93 -8.45 -3.22
N LEU A 12 10.78 -7.95 -4.12
CA LEU A 12 11.24 -6.56 -4.10
C LEU A 12 10.08 -5.55 -4.26
N PRO A 13 9.11 -5.72 -5.19
CA PRO A 13 7.95 -4.82 -5.25
C PRO A 13 7.13 -4.78 -3.97
N PHE A 14 6.83 -5.93 -3.34
CA PHE A 14 6.07 -5.96 -2.08
C PHE A 14 6.86 -5.31 -0.92
N GLN A 15 8.16 -5.59 -0.84
CA GLN A 15 9.01 -5.02 0.19
C GLN A 15 9.11 -3.50 0.08
N VAL A 16 9.40 -2.98 -1.12
CA VAL A 16 9.58 -1.54 -1.37
C VAL A 16 8.26 -0.78 -1.28
N ASN A 17 7.21 -1.28 -1.94
CA ASN A 17 5.96 -0.53 -2.04
C ASN A 17 5.10 -0.62 -0.79
N HIS A 18 5.18 -1.72 -0.02
CA HIS A 18 4.32 -1.97 1.13
C HIS A 18 5.10 -2.10 2.44
N LEU A 19 5.99 -3.10 2.61
CA LEU A 19 6.60 -3.36 3.94
C LEU A 19 7.45 -2.19 4.46
N GLY A 20 8.25 -1.55 3.60
CA GLY A 20 9.03 -0.37 3.97
C GLY A 20 8.14 0.81 4.39
N HIS A 21 7.07 1.05 3.64
CA HIS A 21 6.10 2.11 3.94
C HIS A 21 5.27 1.82 5.18
N PHE A 22 4.90 0.55 5.38
CA PHE A 22 4.23 0.07 6.59
C PHE A 22 5.10 0.38 7.82
N LEU A 23 6.35 -0.07 7.82
CA LEU A 23 7.28 0.18 8.91
C LEU A 23 7.50 1.69 9.14
N LEU A 24 7.72 2.46 8.08
CA LEU A 24 7.87 3.92 8.17
C LEU A 24 6.64 4.58 8.83
N THR A 25 5.44 4.19 8.41
CA THR A 25 4.19 4.72 8.95
C THR A 25 4.07 4.38 10.44
N GLN A 26 4.38 3.15 10.83
CA GLN A 26 4.36 2.74 12.24
C GLN A 26 5.35 3.54 13.10
N LEU A 27 6.56 3.80 12.59
CA LEU A 27 7.58 4.58 13.30
C LEU A 27 7.21 6.06 13.46
N LEU A 28 6.43 6.62 12.52
CA LEU A 28 5.99 8.01 12.55
C LEU A 28 4.64 8.20 13.27
N LEU A 29 3.92 7.13 13.57
CA LEU A 29 2.52 7.18 14.01
C LEU A 29 2.33 7.99 15.29
N GLU A 30 3.19 7.79 16.30
CA GLU A 30 3.13 8.59 17.54
C GLU A 30 3.34 10.08 17.28
N ARG A 31 4.23 10.43 16.35
CA ARG A 31 4.48 11.84 15.98
C ARG A 31 3.31 12.44 15.22
N LEU A 32 2.73 11.69 14.29
CA LEU A 32 1.51 12.11 13.57
C LEU A 32 0.36 12.40 14.54
N ARG A 33 0.16 11.55 15.55
CA ARG A 33 -0.84 11.78 16.61
C ARG A 33 -0.52 13.03 17.43
N SER A 34 0.74 13.26 17.80
CA SER A 34 1.14 14.45 18.57
C SER A 34 1.03 15.76 17.78
N CYS A 35 1.09 15.69 16.45
CA CYS A 35 0.99 16.82 15.53
C CYS A 35 -0.38 16.88 14.85
N ALA A 36 -1.40 16.25 15.43
CA ALA A 36 -2.74 16.25 14.86
C ALA A 36 -3.28 17.69 14.68
N PRO A 37 -4.06 17.97 13.61
CA PRO A 37 -4.47 17.04 12.55
C PRO A 37 -3.32 16.66 11.62
N SER A 38 -3.26 15.39 11.22
CA SER A 38 -2.20 14.84 10.37
C SER A 38 -2.76 13.87 9.34
N ARG A 39 -2.08 13.71 8.20
CA ARG A 39 -2.57 12.90 7.06
C ARG A 39 -1.49 11.96 6.54
N VAL A 40 -1.89 10.73 6.23
CA VAL A 40 -1.06 9.73 5.56
C VAL A 40 -1.64 9.43 4.18
N VAL A 41 -0.94 9.82 3.12
CA VAL A 41 -1.38 9.58 1.74
C VAL A 41 -0.56 8.44 1.14
N MET A 42 -1.21 7.34 0.79
CA MET A 42 -0.56 6.15 0.25
C MET A 42 -0.84 5.99 -1.24
N VAL A 43 0.23 6.01 -2.03
CA VAL A 43 0.14 5.88 -3.48
C VAL A 43 -0.10 4.42 -3.88
N ALA A 44 -1.31 4.17 -4.36
CA ALA A 44 -1.79 2.92 -4.94
C ALA A 44 -1.83 3.01 -6.48
N SER A 45 -2.54 2.08 -7.13
CA SER A 45 -2.67 2.02 -8.60
C SER A 45 -3.93 1.24 -8.97
N SER A 46 -4.47 1.45 -10.17
CA SER A 46 -5.50 0.56 -10.77
C SER A 46 -5.05 -0.91 -10.86
N ALA A 47 -3.73 -1.17 -10.82
CA ALA A 47 -3.17 -2.52 -10.70
C ALA A 47 -3.69 -3.30 -9.46
N HIS A 48 -4.18 -2.62 -8.41
CA HIS A 48 -4.76 -3.26 -7.23
C HIS A 48 -5.95 -4.17 -7.57
N CYS A 49 -6.67 -3.89 -8.66
CA CYS A 49 -7.81 -4.71 -9.09
C CYS A 49 -7.43 -6.15 -9.46
N ALA A 50 -6.17 -6.37 -9.85
CA ALA A 50 -5.62 -7.68 -10.19
C ALA A 50 -4.84 -8.33 -9.02
N GLY A 51 -4.76 -7.67 -7.87
CA GLY A 51 -4.08 -8.20 -6.68
C GLY A 51 -4.78 -9.44 -6.12
N ARG A 52 -3.99 -10.42 -5.69
CA ARG A 52 -4.40 -11.69 -5.10
C ARG A 52 -3.56 -11.94 -3.84
N LEU A 53 -3.79 -11.13 -2.82
CA LEU A 53 -3.11 -11.27 -1.53
C LEU A 53 -3.64 -12.48 -0.76
N HIS A 54 -2.70 -13.29 -0.29
CA HIS A 54 -2.92 -14.46 0.53
C HIS A 54 -2.17 -14.27 1.86
N PRO A 55 -2.87 -14.08 2.99
CA PRO A 55 -2.25 -13.82 4.30
C PRO A 55 -1.14 -14.80 4.70
N GLU A 56 -1.29 -16.06 4.33
CA GLU A 56 -0.35 -17.17 4.59
C GLU A 56 0.96 -17.10 3.77
N SER A 57 0.99 -16.29 2.71
CA SER A 57 2.13 -16.18 1.79
C SER A 57 2.57 -14.75 1.53
N LEU A 58 2.21 -13.81 2.41
CA LEU A 58 2.63 -12.40 2.31
C LEU A 58 4.15 -12.28 2.19
N GLY A 59 4.59 -11.43 1.26
CA GLY A 59 6.00 -11.18 0.97
C GLY A 59 6.73 -12.30 0.23
N ARG A 60 6.10 -13.48 0.02
CA ARG A 60 6.70 -14.53 -0.83
C ARG A 60 6.47 -14.18 -2.30
N PRO A 61 7.50 -14.30 -3.16
CA PRO A 61 7.32 -14.04 -4.58
C PRO A 61 6.29 -15.04 -5.17
N PRO A 62 5.31 -14.55 -5.94
CA PRO A 62 4.37 -15.44 -6.62
C PRO A 62 5.11 -16.30 -7.65
N SER A 63 4.50 -17.45 -7.99
CA SER A 63 5.08 -18.40 -8.97
C SER A 63 4.54 -18.15 -10.38
N GLY A 64 5.34 -18.47 -11.40
CA GLY A 64 4.93 -18.44 -12.81
C GLY A 64 5.52 -17.30 -13.66
N LEU A 65 5.18 -17.29 -14.94
CA LEU A 65 5.75 -16.38 -15.96
C LEU A 65 5.39 -14.90 -15.76
N PHE A 66 4.34 -14.61 -14.99
CA PHE A 66 3.86 -13.24 -14.71
C PHE A 66 4.04 -12.84 -13.24
N SER A 67 4.93 -13.52 -12.51
CA SER A 67 5.13 -13.33 -11.08
C SER A 67 5.45 -11.88 -10.69
N THR A 68 6.37 -11.22 -11.40
CA THR A 68 6.74 -9.83 -11.09
C THR A 68 5.58 -8.85 -11.24
N PHE A 69 4.76 -9.01 -12.28
CA PHE A 69 3.58 -8.16 -12.47
C PHE A 69 2.52 -8.43 -11.40
N GLN A 70 2.31 -9.71 -11.07
CA GLN A 70 1.39 -10.08 -9.99
C GLN A 70 1.83 -9.51 -8.64
N ASP A 71 3.12 -9.61 -8.33
CA ASP A 71 3.68 -9.09 -7.08
C ASP A 71 3.52 -7.56 -6.98
N TYR A 72 3.68 -6.86 -8.10
CA TYR A 72 3.36 -5.44 -8.17
C TYR A 72 1.86 -5.18 -7.90
N CYS A 73 0.95 -5.92 -8.54
CA CYS A 73 -0.50 -5.82 -8.28
C CYS A 73 -0.84 -6.09 -6.81
N ASP A 74 -0.22 -7.10 -6.22
CA ASP A 74 -0.39 -7.48 -4.81
C ASP A 74 0.09 -6.34 -3.89
N SER A 75 1.24 -5.73 -4.20
CA SER A 75 1.74 -4.58 -3.44
C SER A 75 0.81 -3.36 -3.51
N LYS A 76 0.15 -3.13 -4.66
CA LYS A 76 -0.80 -2.01 -4.82
C LYS A 76 -2.14 -2.29 -4.15
N LEU A 77 -2.57 -3.55 -4.09
CA LEU A 77 -3.70 -3.97 -3.25
C LEU A 77 -3.36 -3.81 -1.77
N ALA A 78 -2.13 -4.13 -1.36
CA ALA A 78 -1.67 -3.98 0.01
C ALA A 78 -1.75 -2.52 0.48
N ASN A 79 -1.36 -1.55 -0.36
CA ASN A 79 -1.48 -0.13 -0.03
C ASN A 79 -2.94 0.32 0.19
N VAL A 80 -3.89 -0.17 -0.62
CA VAL A 80 -5.32 0.14 -0.44
C VAL A 80 -5.83 -0.41 0.89
N LEU A 81 -5.52 -1.66 1.19
CA LEU A 81 -5.90 -2.33 2.43
C LEU A 81 -5.23 -1.71 3.67
N HIS A 82 -3.97 -1.29 3.54
CA HIS A 82 -3.24 -0.64 4.61
C HIS A 82 -3.88 0.70 4.98
N ALA A 83 -4.32 1.49 3.99
CA ALA A 83 -4.99 2.77 4.26
C ALA A 83 -6.31 2.56 4.99
N ARG A 84 -7.05 1.52 4.58
CA ARG A 84 -8.31 1.11 5.18
C ARG A 84 -8.14 0.70 6.64
N GLU A 85 -7.19 -0.18 6.93
CA GLU A 85 -6.95 -0.64 8.31
C GLU A 85 -6.34 0.47 9.19
N LEU A 86 -5.43 1.28 8.64
CA LEU A 86 -4.86 2.43 9.37
C LEU A 86 -5.97 3.39 9.78
N ALA A 87 -6.89 3.73 8.87
CA ALA A 87 -8.00 4.61 9.18
C ALA A 87 -8.94 4.03 10.26
N THR A 88 -9.15 2.71 10.27
CA THR A 88 -9.89 2.04 11.35
C THR A 88 -9.17 2.15 12.70
N ARG A 89 -7.84 1.98 12.72
CA ARG A 89 -7.04 2.03 13.95
C ARG A 89 -6.85 3.43 14.51
N GLU A 90 -6.80 4.43 13.64
CA GLU A 90 -6.61 5.84 14.01
C GLU A 90 -7.93 6.58 14.28
N GLN A 91 -9.07 5.87 14.35
CA GLN A 91 -10.35 6.47 14.72
C GLN A 91 -10.24 7.19 16.07
N GLY A 92 -10.60 8.48 16.08
CA GLY A 92 -10.54 9.33 17.27
C GLY A 92 -9.21 10.07 17.50
N THR A 93 -8.18 9.83 16.69
CA THR A 93 -6.85 10.47 16.86
C THR A 93 -6.62 11.71 15.99
N GLN A 94 -7.59 12.08 15.15
CA GLN A 94 -7.46 13.12 14.11
C GLN A 94 -6.32 12.88 13.09
N VAL A 95 -5.77 11.66 13.04
CA VAL A 95 -4.92 11.19 11.95
C VAL A 95 -5.82 10.55 10.89
N THR A 96 -5.73 11.03 9.66
CA THR A 96 -6.50 10.47 8.53
C THR A 96 -5.58 9.79 7.52
N CYS A 97 -6.13 8.84 6.76
CA CYS A 97 -5.37 8.13 5.74
C CYS A 97 -6.15 7.99 4.44
N TYR A 98 -5.46 8.05 3.30
CA TYR A 98 -6.08 7.93 1.98
C TYR A 98 -5.21 7.06 1.07
N ALA A 99 -5.83 6.15 0.32
CA ALA A 99 -5.15 5.44 -0.77
C ALA A 99 -5.43 6.17 -2.08
N VAL A 100 -4.41 6.46 -2.89
CA VAL A 100 -4.55 7.32 -4.07
C VAL A 100 -4.01 6.63 -5.31
N HIS A 101 -4.81 6.59 -6.37
CA HIS A 101 -4.32 6.28 -7.71
C HIS A 101 -4.14 7.56 -8.52
N PRO A 102 -2.92 7.86 -9.01
CA PRO A 102 -2.59 9.08 -9.75
C PRO A 102 -3.18 9.15 -11.18
N GLY A 103 -4.24 8.41 -11.50
CA GLY A 103 -4.87 8.41 -12.82
C GLY A 103 -4.08 7.72 -13.93
N ARG A 104 -4.61 7.76 -15.17
CA ARG A 104 -3.95 7.28 -16.39
C ARG A 104 -3.50 8.50 -17.19
N SER A 105 -2.20 8.64 -17.42
CA SER A 105 -1.70 9.60 -18.41
C SER A 105 -2.28 9.31 -19.79
N GLN A 106 -2.81 10.32 -20.49
CA GLN A 106 -3.10 10.22 -21.92
C GLN A 106 -1.77 10.19 -22.71
N LEU A 107 -1.10 9.04 -22.77
CA LEU A 107 0.05 8.86 -23.66
C LEU A 107 -0.35 8.01 -24.88
N THR A 108 -0.37 8.65 -26.04
CA THR A 108 -0.34 8.01 -27.37
C THR A 108 1.02 7.35 -27.59
N LEU A 109 1.24 6.18 -26.97
CA LEU A 109 2.45 5.39 -27.20
C LEU A 109 2.18 4.34 -28.30
N GLY A 110 2.96 4.42 -29.38
CA GLY A 110 3.00 3.38 -30.41
C GLY A 110 3.54 2.05 -29.85
N PRO A 111 3.22 0.91 -30.50
CA PRO A 111 3.40 -0.45 -29.97
C PRO A 111 4.84 -0.87 -29.60
N LEU A 112 5.86 -0.06 -29.90
CA LEU A 112 7.26 -0.38 -29.61
C LEU A 112 7.71 -0.13 -28.16
N LEU A 113 6.98 0.70 -27.38
CA LEU A 113 7.40 1.13 -26.04
C LEU A 113 6.64 0.45 -24.89
N LEU A 114 5.78 -0.52 -25.20
CA LEU A 114 5.07 -1.39 -24.25
C LEU A 114 5.95 -1.95 -23.10
N PRO A 115 7.19 -2.43 -23.33
CA PRO A 115 8.01 -2.98 -22.26
C PRO A 115 8.58 -1.93 -21.29
N LEU A 116 8.56 -0.63 -21.65
CA LEU A 116 8.90 0.47 -20.73
C LEU A 116 7.66 1.21 -20.21
N ALA A 117 6.45 0.86 -20.66
CA ALA A 117 5.22 1.54 -20.25
C ALA A 117 5.03 1.52 -18.73
N TRP A 118 5.40 0.43 -18.06
CA TRP A 118 5.34 0.32 -16.59
C TRP A 118 6.20 1.35 -15.85
N LEU A 119 7.22 1.90 -16.50
CA LEU A 119 8.16 2.92 -16.01
C LEU A 119 7.70 4.36 -16.36
N LEU A 120 6.76 4.50 -17.32
CA LEU A 120 6.46 5.76 -18.02
C LEU A 120 5.02 6.26 -17.83
N PHE A 121 4.23 5.64 -16.95
CA PHE A 121 2.91 6.16 -16.60
C PHE A 121 3.02 7.28 -15.58
N LEU A 122 3.25 8.50 -16.05
CA LEU A 122 2.88 9.76 -15.38
C LEU A 122 3.08 10.90 -16.39
N ASP A 123 1.99 11.57 -16.78
CA ASP A 123 2.11 13.03 -16.83
C ASP A 123 2.24 13.44 -15.37
N VAL A 124 3.43 13.90 -14.99
CA VAL A 124 3.81 14.08 -13.59
C VAL A 124 2.88 15.10 -12.91
N SER A 125 2.40 16.10 -13.66
CA SER A 125 1.47 17.13 -13.20
C SER A 125 0.10 16.58 -12.84
N GLU A 126 -0.60 15.92 -13.78
CA GLU A 126 -1.96 15.43 -13.54
C GLU A 126 -2.00 14.35 -12.45
N GLY A 127 -1.00 13.46 -12.43
CA GLY A 127 -0.93 12.42 -11.41
C GLY A 127 -0.57 12.92 -10.02
N ALA A 128 0.19 14.01 -9.93
CA ALA A 128 0.49 14.66 -8.64
C ALA A 128 -0.74 15.37 -8.05
N GLN A 129 -1.68 15.85 -8.89
CA GLN A 129 -2.82 16.65 -8.44
C GLN A 129 -3.66 15.92 -7.39
N VAL A 130 -4.09 14.69 -7.67
CA VAL A 130 -4.91 13.92 -6.70
C VAL A 130 -4.16 13.60 -5.41
N VAL A 131 -2.84 13.42 -5.48
CA VAL A 131 -1.99 13.21 -4.29
C VAL A 131 -1.93 14.50 -3.45
N LEU A 132 -1.75 15.64 -4.11
CA LEU A 132 -1.77 16.95 -3.47
C LEU A 132 -3.14 17.25 -2.86
N ASP A 133 -4.22 17.01 -3.59
CA ASP A 133 -5.59 17.20 -3.09
C ASP A 133 -5.83 16.38 -1.83
N CYS A 134 -5.45 15.09 -1.82
CA CYS A 134 -5.54 14.26 -0.61
C CYS A 134 -4.66 14.79 0.54
N ALA A 135 -3.52 15.39 0.23
CA ALA A 135 -2.61 15.94 1.22
C ALA A 135 -3.08 17.29 1.78
N THR A 136 -3.74 18.15 0.99
CA THR A 136 -3.95 19.56 1.34
C THR A 136 -5.40 20.02 1.36
N GLN A 137 -6.34 19.29 0.73
CA GLN A 137 -7.73 19.75 0.63
C GLN A 137 -8.46 19.61 1.97
N ASP A 138 -9.12 20.67 2.43
CA ASP A 138 -9.95 20.64 3.64
C ASP A 138 -11.24 19.82 3.43
N GLY A 139 -11.77 19.22 4.51
CA GLY A 139 -13.04 18.50 4.50
C GLY A 139 -12.95 17.05 4.01
N LEU A 140 -11.74 16.52 3.84
CA LEU A 140 -11.52 15.12 3.46
C LEU A 140 -11.58 14.15 4.65
N GLU A 141 -11.66 14.64 5.88
CA GLU A 141 -11.61 13.85 7.11
C GLU A 141 -12.68 12.72 7.15
N PRO A 142 -13.94 12.94 6.71
CA PRO A 142 -14.96 11.89 6.66
C PRO A 142 -14.66 10.75 5.66
N PHE A 143 -13.68 10.95 4.78
CA PHE A 143 -13.28 9.99 3.75
C PHE A 143 -12.00 9.21 4.12
N SER A 144 -11.54 9.30 5.37
CA SER A 144 -10.41 8.50 5.85
C SER A 144 -10.63 6.99 5.57
N GLY A 145 -9.58 6.33 5.09
CA GLY A 145 -9.56 4.91 4.70
C GLY A 145 -10.09 4.63 3.31
N ARG A 146 -10.48 5.65 2.55
CA ARG A 146 -11.02 5.48 1.18
C ARG A 146 -9.94 5.56 0.11
N TYR A 147 -10.32 5.04 -1.06
CA TYR A 147 -9.52 5.07 -2.27
C TYR A 147 -9.94 6.27 -3.14
N PHE A 148 -8.97 7.00 -3.67
CA PHE A 148 -9.17 8.20 -4.47
C PHE A 148 -8.57 8.03 -5.86
N THR A 149 -9.24 8.60 -6.84
CA THR A 149 -8.70 8.82 -8.19
C THR A 149 -8.84 10.30 -8.56
N ASP A 150 -8.37 10.66 -9.75
CA ASP A 150 -8.59 11.94 -10.42
C ASP A 150 -10.00 12.55 -10.28
N CYS A 151 -11.05 11.75 -10.13
CA CYS A 151 -12.43 12.21 -9.97
C CYS A 151 -12.97 12.14 -8.51
N GLY A 152 -12.10 12.02 -7.51
CA GLY A 152 -12.46 12.00 -6.09
C GLY A 152 -12.55 10.60 -5.48
N PRO A 153 -13.29 10.42 -4.36
CA PRO A 153 -13.37 9.14 -3.66
C PRO A 153 -14.13 8.10 -4.49
N GLN A 154 -13.51 6.95 -4.72
CA GLN A 154 -14.03 5.84 -5.50
C GLN A 154 -14.08 4.56 -4.67
N LEU A 155 -14.93 3.62 -5.09
CA LEU A 155 -14.95 2.28 -4.51
C LEU A 155 -13.82 1.45 -5.11
N PRO A 156 -12.88 0.92 -4.30
CA PRO A 156 -11.88 0.00 -4.81
C PRO A 156 -12.51 -1.35 -5.18
N TRP A 157 -11.77 -2.17 -5.93
CA TRP A 157 -12.18 -3.54 -6.28
C TRP A 157 -12.58 -4.33 -5.01
N PRO A 158 -13.52 -5.30 -5.06
CA PRO A 158 -14.01 -6.01 -3.86
C PRO A 158 -12.92 -6.44 -2.86
N ALA A 159 -11.78 -6.95 -3.33
CA ALA A 159 -10.67 -7.34 -2.46
C ALA A 159 -10.12 -6.18 -1.62
N GLY A 160 -10.09 -4.95 -2.15
CA GLY A 160 -9.64 -3.75 -1.43
C GLY A 160 -10.67 -3.22 -0.41
N ARG A 161 -11.84 -3.85 -0.30
CA ARG A 161 -12.90 -3.52 0.66
C ARG A 161 -13.07 -4.59 1.75
N ASP A 162 -12.24 -5.63 1.72
CA ASP A 162 -12.31 -6.73 2.68
C ASP A 162 -11.58 -6.37 3.98
N ASP A 163 -12.35 -6.08 5.03
CA ASP A 163 -11.83 -5.76 6.37
C ASP A 163 -11.04 -6.92 7.01
N ARG A 164 -11.41 -8.17 6.69
CA ARG A 164 -10.70 -9.33 7.23
C ARG A 164 -9.34 -9.45 6.57
N LEU A 165 -9.29 -9.25 5.25
CA LEU A 165 -8.04 -9.25 4.51
C LEU A 165 -7.14 -8.07 4.93
N ALA A 166 -7.72 -6.88 5.16
CA ALA A 166 -6.98 -5.70 5.64
C ALA A 166 -6.32 -5.96 6.99
N ARG A 167 -7.06 -6.54 7.95
CA ARG A 167 -6.52 -6.92 9.26
C ARG A 167 -5.45 -7.99 9.14
N ALA A 168 -5.69 -9.03 8.34
CA ALA A 168 -4.72 -10.12 8.15
C ALA A 168 -3.42 -9.61 7.49
N LEU A 169 -3.53 -8.69 6.54
CA LEU A 169 -2.38 -8.00 5.94
C LEU A 169 -1.61 -7.20 6.99
N TRP A 170 -2.31 -6.44 7.85
CA TRP A 170 -1.69 -5.65 8.90
C TRP A 170 -0.88 -6.51 9.87
N GLU A 171 -1.51 -7.53 10.46
CA GLU A 171 -0.87 -8.45 11.40
C GLU A 171 0.29 -9.20 10.73
N GLY A 172 0.12 -9.59 9.47
CA GLY A 172 1.19 -10.15 8.66
C GLY A 172 2.37 -9.19 8.51
N SER A 173 2.08 -7.93 8.16
CA SER A 173 3.10 -6.89 7.97
C SER A 173 3.86 -6.62 9.26
N GLU A 174 3.17 -6.49 10.41
CA GLU A 174 3.82 -6.34 11.73
C GLU A 174 4.81 -7.47 12.02
N ARG A 175 4.44 -8.72 11.73
CA ARG A 175 5.35 -9.86 11.90
C ARG A 175 6.55 -9.77 10.95
N LEU A 176 6.33 -9.43 9.69
CA LEU A 176 7.38 -9.36 8.67
C LEU A 176 8.39 -8.23 8.94
N VAL A 177 7.94 -7.11 9.51
CA VAL A 177 8.82 -5.98 9.87
C VAL A 177 9.33 -6.02 11.32
N GLY A 178 9.05 -7.09 12.06
CA GLY A 178 9.53 -7.29 13.44
C GLY A 178 8.85 -6.44 14.51
N LEU A 179 7.67 -5.89 14.23
CA LEU A 179 6.83 -5.14 15.18
C LEU A 179 5.79 -6.00 15.90
N GLY A 180 5.57 -7.24 15.45
CA GLY A 180 4.66 -8.18 16.10
C GLY A 180 5.06 -8.49 17.56
N PRO A 181 4.14 -8.98 18.39
CA PRO A 181 4.46 -9.37 19.77
C PRO A 181 5.63 -10.34 19.75
N LYS A 182 6.71 -9.99 20.47
CA LYS A 182 7.84 -10.88 20.68
C LYS A 182 7.28 -12.17 21.27
N MET A 183 7.37 -13.29 20.55
CA MET A 183 7.15 -14.57 21.21
C MET A 183 8.19 -14.66 22.31
N CYS A 184 7.74 -14.67 23.56
CA CYS A 184 8.58 -15.07 24.69
C CYS A 184 8.98 -16.52 24.44
N VAL A 185 10.08 -16.74 23.73
CA VAL A 185 10.74 -18.04 23.72
C VAL A 185 11.31 -18.18 25.13
N GLY A 186 10.66 -19.00 25.95
CA GLY A 186 11.15 -19.36 27.26
C GLY A 186 12.54 -19.95 27.10
N VAL A 187 13.55 -19.17 27.46
CA VAL A 187 14.90 -19.68 27.68
C VAL A 187 14.83 -20.39 29.04
N GLU A 188 14.65 -21.71 29.01
CA GLU A 188 15.00 -22.53 30.17
C GLU A 188 16.52 -22.41 30.35
N TRP A 189 16.91 -21.70 31.41
CA TRP A 189 18.28 -21.76 31.91
C TRP A 189 18.42 -23.08 32.67
N GLY A 190 19.16 -24.02 32.07
CA GLY A 190 19.80 -25.13 32.76
C GLY A 190 21.21 -24.76 33.19
#